data_AF-A0AAC9FG38-F1
#
_entry.id   AF-A0AAC9FG38-F1
#
_cell.length_a   1.000
_cell.length_b   1.000
_cell.length_c   1.000
_cell.angle_alpha   90.00
_cell.angle_beta   90.00
_cell.angle_gamma   90.00
#
_symmetry.space_group_name_H-M   'P 1'
#
loop_
_entity.id
_entity.type
_entity.pdbx_description
1 polymer ?
#
loop_
_entity_poly.entity_id
_entity_poly.type
_entity_poly.pdbx_seq_one_letter_code
_entity_poly.pdbx_strand_id
1 'polypeptide(L)'
;MKPQHAPVVTGFAIACTLLFIVLSITGYQQQAFIGAGFIPARFGAELIAPPGTMLPFFLTPLSSAFLHGGVLHLAFNMMVLLFLGRQLEAPLGSGPMAVLLIAGAYAGSLAQWIADPASTTVVVGASGAISALIAVYALIFSRSRTQAIGPIPGHWVRALWLAAAWIGLQLLIGIAGGGGFGNIAIWAHVGGFLAGLLLARPLLRWRFGGR
;
A
#
# COMPACT_ATOMS: atom_id res chain seq x y z
N MET A 1 -7.28 -19.33 19.35
CA MET A 1 -6.82 -19.35 17.94
C MET A 1 -5.31 -19.43 17.93
N LYS A 2 -4.68 -20.41 17.26
CA LYS A 2 -3.20 -20.46 17.16
C LYS A 2 -2.70 -19.18 16.47
N PRO A 3 -1.61 -18.54 16.92
CA PRO A 3 -1.05 -17.39 16.23
C PRO A 3 -0.73 -17.78 14.79
N GLN A 4 -1.31 -17.08 13.82
CA GLN A 4 -0.92 -17.25 12.42
C GLN A 4 0.50 -16.74 12.26
N HIS A 5 1.41 -17.61 11.81
CA HIS A 5 2.81 -17.28 11.56
C HIS A 5 2.91 -16.34 10.35
N ALA A 6 3.10 -15.05 10.64
CA ALA A 6 3.07 -13.98 9.64
C ALA A 6 4.19 -12.96 9.91
N PRO A 7 5.48 -13.36 9.77
CA PRO A 7 6.63 -12.54 10.14
C PRO A 7 6.80 -11.29 9.27
N VAL A 8 6.48 -11.35 7.97
CA VAL A 8 6.62 -10.19 7.07
C VAL A 8 5.58 -9.14 7.41
N VAL A 9 4.32 -9.53 7.55
CA VAL A 9 3.23 -8.61 7.89
C VAL A 9 3.44 -8.00 9.27
N THR A 10 3.84 -8.83 10.25
CA THR A 10 4.09 -8.36 11.63
C THR A 10 5.32 -7.45 11.68
N GLY A 11 6.41 -7.84 11.02
CA GLY A 11 7.64 -7.05 10.96
C GLY A 11 7.44 -5.71 10.27
N PHE A 12 6.69 -5.70 9.15
CA PHE A 12 6.34 -4.46 8.45
C PHE A 12 5.50 -3.53 9.34
N ALA A 13 4.51 -4.06 10.04
CA ALA A 13 3.68 -3.27 10.94
C ALA A 13 4.48 -2.68 12.12
N ILE A 14 5.38 -3.47 12.70
CA ILE A 14 6.29 -3.01 13.76
C ILE A 14 7.20 -1.91 13.23
N ALA A 15 7.80 -2.10 12.06
CA ALA A 15 8.70 -1.10 11.45
C ALA A 15 7.98 0.24 11.21
N CYS A 16 6.77 0.21 10.61
CA CYS A 16 5.94 1.40 10.43
C CYS A 16 5.62 2.10 11.76
N THR A 17 5.26 1.32 12.79
CA THR A 17 4.88 1.85 14.09
C THR A 17 6.08 2.48 14.82
N LEU A 18 7.22 1.78 14.85
CA LEU A 18 8.45 2.27 15.47
C LEU A 18 8.96 3.52 14.77
N LEU A 19 8.97 3.52 13.43
CA LEU A 19 9.39 4.69 12.66
C LEU A 19 8.49 5.89 12.95
N PHE A 20 7.17 5.70 12.97
CA PHE A 20 6.23 6.77 13.31
C PHE A 20 6.47 7.34 14.72
N ILE A 21 6.69 6.49 15.72
CA ILE A 21 6.99 6.90 17.10
C ILE A 21 8.30 7.69 17.16
N VAL A 22 9.37 7.18 16.56
CA VAL A 22 10.68 7.84 16.53
C VAL A 22 10.58 9.22 15.88
N LEU A 23 9.93 9.32 14.72
CA LEU A 23 9.75 10.61 14.02
C LEU A 23 8.89 11.59 14.81
N SER A 24 7.87 11.09 15.53
CA SER A 24 6.99 11.90 16.37
C SER A 24 7.73 12.46 17.60
N ILE A 25 8.57 11.65 18.25
CA ILE A 25 9.34 12.06 19.44
C ILE A 25 10.48 13.02 19.07
N THR A 26 11.17 12.75 17.95
CA THR A 26 12.33 13.54 17.53
C THR A 26 11.97 14.81 16.77
N GLY A 27 10.74 14.92 16.26
CA GLY A 27 10.28 16.05 15.44
C GLY A 27 10.78 16.01 13.98
N TYR A 28 11.45 14.94 13.55
CA TYR A 28 12.01 14.81 12.19
C TYR A 28 11.00 14.37 11.12
N GLN A 29 9.70 14.40 11.41
CA GLN A 29 8.67 13.88 10.50
C GLN A 29 8.67 14.59 9.14
N GLN A 30 8.80 15.92 9.12
CA GLN A 30 8.80 16.67 7.85
C GLN A 30 10.03 16.40 7.00
N GLN A 31 11.20 16.30 7.63
CA GLN A 31 12.45 15.96 6.95
C GLN A 31 12.40 14.53 6.40
N ALA A 32 11.81 13.59 7.14
CA ALA A 32 11.58 12.23 6.64
C ALA A 32 10.61 12.20 5.46
N PHE A 33 9.55 13.02 5.46
CA PHE A 33 8.59 13.09 4.36
C PHE A 33 9.25 13.64 3.09
N ILE A 34 10.03 14.72 3.20
CA ILE A 34 10.74 15.30 2.06
C ILE A 34 11.85 14.35 1.57
N GLY A 35 12.60 13.73 2.49
CA GLY A 35 13.77 12.93 2.17
C GLY A 35 13.46 11.51 1.69
N ALA A 36 12.42 10.87 2.25
CA ALA A 36 12.09 9.46 2.06
C ALA A 36 10.64 9.21 1.63
N GLY A 37 9.81 10.24 1.52
CA GLY A 37 8.49 10.15 0.88
C GLY A 37 8.61 10.14 -0.65
N PHE A 38 7.57 9.64 -1.31
CA PHE A 38 7.50 9.61 -2.76
C PHE A 38 6.87 10.91 -3.27
N ILE A 39 7.60 11.66 -4.08
CA ILE A 39 7.11 12.93 -4.68
C ILE A 39 7.21 12.78 -6.19
N PRO A 40 6.09 12.73 -6.94
CA PRO A 40 6.11 12.53 -8.39
C PRO A 40 7.06 13.47 -9.14
N ALA A 41 7.07 14.76 -8.79
CA ALA A 41 7.91 15.77 -9.42
C ALA A 41 9.43 15.58 -9.21
N ARG A 42 9.85 14.71 -8.26
CA ARG A 42 11.28 14.38 -8.08
C ARG A 42 11.82 13.53 -9.23
N PHE A 43 10.94 12.82 -9.95
CA PHE A 43 11.36 12.09 -11.14
C PHE A 43 11.85 13.08 -12.20
N GLY A 44 13.07 12.89 -12.71
CA GLY A 44 13.69 13.85 -13.63
C GLY A 44 14.46 14.97 -12.94
N ALA A 45 13.97 15.51 -11.82
CA ALA A 45 14.65 16.59 -11.09
C ALA A 45 15.95 16.12 -10.40
N GLU A 46 15.97 14.91 -9.85
CA GLU A 46 17.18 14.30 -9.26
C GLU A 46 18.26 13.95 -10.28
N LEU A 47 17.91 13.84 -11.57
CA LEU A 47 18.92 13.71 -12.64
C LEU A 47 19.66 15.03 -12.89
N ILE A 48 19.10 16.16 -12.42
CA ILE A 48 19.56 17.52 -12.74
C ILE A 48 20.20 18.20 -11.51
N ALA A 49 19.76 17.88 -10.28
CA ALA A 49 20.30 18.45 -9.05
C ALA A 49 20.91 17.36 -8.13
N PRO A 50 22.01 17.65 -7.40
CA PRO A 50 22.55 16.73 -6.40
C PRO A 50 21.45 16.32 -5.39
N PRO A 51 21.43 15.07 -4.90
CA PRO A 51 20.38 14.64 -3.99
C PRO A 51 20.47 15.43 -2.67
N GLY A 52 19.64 16.47 -2.54
CA GLY A 52 19.35 17.14 -1.26
C GLY A 52 18.42 16.31 -0.36
N THR A 53 18.11 15.09 -0.78
CA THR A 53 17.17 14.16 -0.15
C THR A 53 17.91 12.92 0.37
N MET A 54 17.47 12.38 1.50
CA MET A 54 18.14 11.25 2.15
C MET A 54 18.19 9.96 1.31
N LEU A 55 17.25 9.75 0.38
CA LEU A 55 17.18 8.55 -0.47
C LEU A 55 17.05 8.87 -1.97
N PRO A 56 17.69 8.09 -2.87
CA PRO A 56 17.45 8.13 -4.31
C PRO A 56 15.99 7.90 -4.68
N PHE A 57 15.50 8.56 -5.73
CA PHE A 57 14.10 8.49 -6.20
C PHE A 57 13.58 7.05 -6.31
N PHE A 58 14.34 6.13 -6.90
CA PHE A 58 13.89 4.76 -7.12
C PHE A 58 13.62 3.98 -5.83
N LEU A 59 14.20 4.38 -4.69
CA LEU A 59 13.92 3.79 -3.38
C LEU A 59 12.71 4.43 -2.69
N THR A 60 12.30 5.62 -3.12
CA THR A 60 11.22 6.38 -2.47
C THR A 60 9.85 5.68 -2.48
N PRO A 61 9.44 4.90 -3.50
CA PRO A 61 8.20 4.11 -3.42
C PRO A 61 8.20 3.13 -2.25
N LEU A 62 9.34 2.50 -1.96
CA LEU A 62 9.46 1.56 -0.86
C LEU A 62 9.52 2.28 0.48
N SER A 63 10.37 3.30 0.62
CA SER A 63 10.49 4.03 1.90
C SER A 63 9.22 4.81 2.26
N SER A 64 8.50 5.34 1.27
CA SER A 64 7.23 6.04 1.51
C SER A 64 6.17 5.13 2.14
N ALA A 65 6.23 3.82 1.87
CA ALA A 65 5.30 2.85 2.43
C ALA A 65 5.42 2.69 3.96
N PHE A 66 6.53 3.13 4.56
CA PHE A 66 6.75 3.08 6.02
C PHE A 66 6.36 4.37 6.73
N LEU A 67 6.29 5.49 6.01
CA LEU A 67 5.98 6.82 6.56
C LEU A 67 4.47 7.00 6.70
N HIS A 68 4.01 7.67 7.75
CA HIS A 68 2.57 7.88 8.00
C HIS A 68 2.28 9.31 8.47
N GLY A 69 1.31 9.96 7.83
CA GLY A 69 0.93 11.37 8.06
C GLY A 69 0.22 11.68 9.38
N GLY A 70 -0.10 10.68 10.21
CA GLY A 70 -0.79 10.90 11.48
C GLY A 70 -1.24 9.59 12.14
N VAL A 71 -1.69 9.69 13.40
CA VAL A 71 -2.06 8.53 14.22
C VAL A 71 -3.20 7.73 13.59
N LEU A 72 -4.26 8.42 13.12
CA LEU A 72 -5.40 7.76 12.49
C LEU A 72 -4.98 7.02 11.21
N HIS A 73 -4.16 7.67 10.40
CA HIS A 73 -3.63 7.09 9.16
C HIS A 73 -2.77 5.85 9.44
N LEU A 74 -1.89 5.88 10.44
CA LEU A 74 -1.13 4.70 10.87
C LEU A 74 -2.05 3.59 11.40
N ALA A 75 -2.93 3.91 12.34
CA ALA A 75 -3.76 2.94 13.04
C ALA A 75 -4.63 2.13 12.06
N PHE A 76 -5.28 2.78 11.11
CA PHE A 76 -6.12 2.10 10.12
C PHE A 76 -5.32 1.26 9.13
N ASN A 77 -4.16 1.74 8.65
CA ASN A 77 -3.29 0.93 7.80
C ASN A 77 -2.81 -0.33 8.54
N MET A 78 -2.37 -0.19 9.80
CA MET A 78 -1.89 -1.33 10.60
C MET A 78 -3.03 -2.31 10.91
N MET A 79 -4.23 -1.80 11.21
CA MET A 79 -5.41 -2.65 11.44
C MET A 79 -5.73 -3.50 10.21
N VAL A 80 -5.82 -2.90 9.02
CA VAL A 80 -6.13 -3.65 7.79
C VAL A 80 -4.99 -4.58 7.38
N LEU A 81 -3.74 -4.11 7.48
CA LEU A 81 -2.55 -4.92 7.21
C LEU A 81 -2.49 -6.16 8.12
N LEU A 82 -2.67 -6.00 9.43
CA LEU A 82 -2.61 -7.11 10.37
C LEU A 82 -3.82 -8.04 10.23
N PHE A 83 -5.02 -7.49 9.98
CA PHE A 83 -6.23 -8.29 9.84
C PHE A 83 -6.21 -9.15 8.56
N LEU A 84 -5.97 -8.55 7.40
CA LEU A 84 -5.99 -9.27 6.12
C LEU A 84 -4.65 -9.95 5.84
N GLY A 85 -3.54 -9.30 6.16
CA GLY A 85 -2.22 -9.78 5.79
C GLY A 85 -1.80 -11.03 6.53
N ARG A 86 -2.12 -11.15 7.83
CA ARG A 86 -1.80 -12.38 8.57
C ARG A 86 -2.55 -13.60 8.05
N GLN A 87 -3.81 -13.38 7.63
CA GLN A 87 -4.64 -14.42 7.02
C GLN A 87 -4.11 -14.85 5.64
N LEU A 88 -3.47 -13.94 4.91
CA LEU A 88 -2.86 -14.23 3.61
C LEU A 88 -1.44 -14.81 3.71
N GLU A 89 -0.60 -14.32 4.62
CA GLU A 89 0.79 -14.74 4.73
C GLU A 89 0.90 -16.21 5.18
N ALA A 90 0.04 -16.65 6.10
CA ALA A 90 0.07 -18.02 6.59
C ALA A 90 -0.07 -19.08 5.47
N PRO A 91 -1.04 -18.99 4.54
CA PRO A 91 -1.12 -19.90 3.39
C PRO A 91 -0.16 -19.57 2.25
N LEU A 92 0.08 -18.29 1.95
CA LEU A 92 0.87 -17.86 0.78
C LEU A 92 2.39 -17.99 1.02
N GLY A 93 2.85 -17.80 2.25
CA GLY A 93 4.26 -17.77 2.64
C GLY A 93 4.88 -16.37 2.60
N SER A 94 5.95 -16.20 3.36
CA SER A 94 6.61 -14.91 3.58
C SER A 94 7.27 -14.31 2.33
N GLY A 95 7.90 -15.13 1.47
CA GLY A 95 8.51 -14.66 0.22
C GLY A 95 7.49 -14.01 -0.73
N PRO A 96 6.42 -14.73 -1.13
CA PRO A 96 5.32 -14.15 -1.90
C PRO A 96 4.67 -12.93 -1.27
N MET A 97 4.52 -12.92 0.06
CA MET A 97 3.97 -11.78 0.79
C MET A 97 4.86 -10.53 0.67
N ALA A 98 6.19 -10.69 0.81
CA ALA A 98 7.13 -9.59 0.65
C ALA A 98 7.08 -9.01 -0.78
N VAL A 99 7.05 -9.88 -1.80
CA VAL A 99 6.91 -9.46 -3.21
C VAL A 99 5.60 -8.70 -3.43
N LEU A 100 4.49 -9.18 -2.86
CA LEU A 100 3.19 -8.52 -2.98
C LEU A 100 3.20 -7.10 -2.41
N LEU A 101 3.75 -6.92 -1.20
CA LEU A 101 3.81 -5.62 -0.54
C LEU A 101 4.73 -4.65 -1.30
N ILE A 102 5.91 -5.11 -1.72
CA ILE A 102 6.86 -4.30 -2.50
C ILE A 102 6.22 -3.89 -3.83
N ALA A 103 5.68 -4.85 -4.59
CA ALA A 103 5.08 -4.56 -5.87
C ALA A 103 3.87 -3.61 -5.74
N GLY A 104 3.06 -3.76 -4.69
CA GLY A 104 1.95 -2.85 -4.42
C GLY A 104 2.41 -1.43 -4.12
N ALA A 105 3.50 -1.25 -3.37
CA ALA A 105 4.08 0.06 -3.11
C ALA A 105 4.60 0.71 -4.42
N TYR A 106 5.39 -0.01 -5.21
CA TYR A 106 5.94 0.50 -6.47
C TYR A 106 4.86 0.78 -7.52
N ALA A 107 3.90 -0.13 -7.70
CA ALA A 107 2.82 0.07 -8.65
C ALA A 107 1.88 1.21 -8.24
N GLY A 108 1.66 1.39 -6.94
CA GLY A 108 0.93 2.54 -6.40
C GLY A 108 1.64 3.85 -6.73
N SER A 109 2.92 3.97 -6.37
CA SER A 109 3.71 5.16 -6.68
C SER A 109 3.79 5.43 -8.19
N LEU A 110 3.94 4.39 -9.01
CA LEU A 110 3.94 4.52 -10.47
C LEU A 110 2.62 5.05 -11.00
N ALA A 111 1.48 4.50 -10.54
CA ALA A 111 0.16 4.97 -10.96
C ALA A 111 -0.08 6.43 -10.53
N GLN A 112 0.38 6.82 -9.34
CA GLN A 112 0.31 8.20 -8.88
C GLN A 112 1.16 9.14 -9.73
N TRP A 113 2.36 8.72 -10.13
CA TRP A 113 3.21 9.50 -11.03
C TRP A 113 2.62 9.62 -12.43
N ILE A 114 2.06 8.55 -12.99
CA ILE A 114 1.39 8.61 -14.32
C ILE A 114 0.22 9.60 -14.29
N ALA A 115 -0.53 9.66 -13.19
CA ALA A 115 -1.69 10.53 -13.07
C ALA A 115 -1.32 12.02 -12.94
N ASP A 116 -0.24 12.34 -12.22
CA ASP A 116 0.25 13.71 -12.08
C ASP A 116 1.79 13.72 -11.86
N PRO A 117 2.58 13.69 -12.95
CA PRO A 117 4.04 13.67 -12.85
C PRO A 117 4.63 14.94 -12.24
N ALA A 118 3.92 16.07 -12.33
CA ALA A 118 4.37 17.37 -11.83
C ALA A 118 3.98 17.61 -10.37
N SER A 119 3.30 16.65 -9.73
CA SER A 119 2.85 16.79 -8.36
C SER A 119 4.00 16.93 -7.38
N THR A 120 3.99 18.01 -6.60
CA THR A 120 4.91 18.23 -5.47
C THR A 120 4.36 17.67 -4.15
N THR A 121 3.15 17.09 -4.17
CA THR A 121 2.53 16.50 -2.98
C THR A 121 3.28 15.24 -2.57
N VAL A 122 3.68 15.18 -1.30
CA VAL A 122 4.37 14.01 -0.75
C VAL A 122 3.37 12.87 -0.53
N VAL A 123 3.66 11.73 -1.14
CA VAL A 123 2.93 10.48 -0.95
C VAL A 123 3.63 9.68 0.15
N VAL A 124 2.86 9.30 1.18
CA VAL A 124 3.30 8.46 2.29
C VAL A 124 2.20 7.46 2.67
N GLY A 125 2.59 6.32 3.23
CA GLY A 125 1.69 5.34 3.82
C GLY A 125 1.78 3.97 3.15
N ALA A 126 1.54 2.93 3.94
CA ALA A 126 1.54 1.53 3.49
C ALA A 126 0.36 1.18 2.55
N SER A 127 -0.52 2.15 2.28
CA SER A 127 -1.84 1.94 1.71
C SER A 127 -1.83 1.43 0.26
N GLY A 128 -0.83 1.77 -0.55
CA GLY A 128 -0.61 1.16 -1.88
C GLY A 128 -0.31 -0.34 -1.78
N ALA A 129 0.59 -0.73 -0.88
CA ALA A 129 0.91 -2.12 -0.59
C ALA A 129 -0.31 -2.89 -0.04
N ILE A 130 -1.07 -2.26 0.86
CA ILE A 130 -2.31 -2.83 1.41
C ILE A 130 -3.38 -2.98 0.33
N SER A 131 -3.44 -2.09 -0.67
CA SER A 131 -4.37 -2.22 -1.79
C SER A 131 -4.10 -3.49 -2.61
N ALA A 132 -2.83 -3.82 -2.85
CA ALA A 132 -2.44 -5.08 -3.48
C ALA A 132 -2.87 -6.29 -2.64
N LEU A 133 -2.71 -6.19 -1.33
CA LEU A 133 -3.12 -7.21 -0.37
C LEU A 133 -4.64 -7.44 -0.36
N ILE A 134 -5.43 -6.37 -0.41
CA ILE A 134 -6.90 -6.43 -0.52
C ILE A 134 -7.31 -7.10 -1.83
N ALA A 135 -6.67 -6.77 -2.94
CA ALA A 135 -6.96 -7.41 -4.23
C ALA A 135 -6.72 -8.93 -4.18
N VAL A 136 -5.60 -9.38 -3.65
CA VAL A 136 -5.30 -10.81 -3.49
C VAL A 136 -6.28 -11.47 -2.52
N TYR A 137 -6.61 -10.82 -1.40
CA TYR A 137 -7.60 -11.31 -0.45
C TYR A 137 -8.97 -11.50 -1.11
N ALA A 138 -9.39 -10.51 -1.89
CA ALA A 138 -10.65 -10.52 -2.63
C ALA A 138 -10.70 -11.66 -3.66
N LEU A 139 -9.58 -12.07 -4.25
CA LEU A 139 -9.53 -13.17 -5.20
C LEU A 139 -9.45 -14.56 -4.52
N ILE A 140 -8.70 -14.70 -3.43
CA ILE A 140 -8.46 -16.00 -2.78
C ILE A 140 -9.58 -16.39 -1.83
N PHE A 141 -10.05 -15.47 -0.99
CA PHE A 141 -10.98 -15.77 0.10
C PHE A 141 -12.44 -15.44 -0.23
N SER A 142 -12.71 -14.93 -1.44
CA SER A 142 -14.07 -14.65 -1.88
C SER A 142 -14.84 -15.94 -2.19
N ARG A 143 -15.45 -16.52 -1.15
CA ARG A 143 -16.39 -17.65 -1.27
C ARG A 143 -17.87 -17.26 -1.35
N SER A 144 -18.22 -15.97 -1.24
CA SER A 144 -19.65 -15.59 -1.22
C SER A 144 -20.22 -15.34 -2.62
N ARG A 145 -21.53 -15.51 -2.77
CA ARG A 145 -22.25 -15.39 -4.04
C ARG A 145 -22.65 -13.93 -4.30
N THR A 146 -21.70 -13.04 -4.62
CA THR A 146 -22.11 -11.74 -5.18
C THR A 146 -22.75 -12.02 -6.54
N GLN A 147 -23.94 -11.48 -6.79
CA GLN A 147 -24.54 -11.60 -8.11
C GLN A 147 -23.70 -10.84 -9.14
N ALA A 148 -23.64 -11.38 -10.35
CA ALA A 148 -23.07 -10.66 -11.48
C ALA A 148 -23.93 -9.42 -11.79
N ILE A 149 -23.29 -8.35 -12.26
CA ILE A 149 -23.99 -7.14 -12.72
C ILE A 149 -23.70 -7.03 -14.22
N GLY A 150 -24.69 -7.35 -15.03
CA GLY A 150 -24.55 -7.42 -16.49
C GLY A 150 -23.40 -8.36 -16.90
N PRO A 151 -22.42 -7.89 -17.71
CA PRO A 151 -21.31 -8.72 -18.16
C PRO A 151 -20.21 -8.94 -17.11
N ILE A 152 -20.29 -8.28 -15.94
CA ILE A 152 -19.24 -8.34 -14.92
C ILE A 152 -19.52 -9.52 -13.98
N PRO A 153 -18.65 -10.55 -13.93
CA PRO A 153 -18.81 -11.68 -13.03
C PRO A 153 -18.82 -11.24 -11.56
N GLY A 154 -19.59 -11.92 -10.71
CA GLY A 154 -19.77 -11.52 -9.30
C GLY A 154 -18.48 -11.40 -8.48
N HIS A 155 -17.44 -12.17 -8.80
CA HIS A 155 -16.13 -12.05 -8.14
C HIS A 155 -15.43 -10.71 -8.47
N TRP A 156 -15.56 -10.21 -9.69
CA TRP A 156 -15.06 -8.88 -10.09
C TRP A 156 -15.87 -7.76 -9.47
N VAL A 157 -17.19 -7.89 -9.43
CA VAL A 157 -18.08 -6.93 -8.74
C VAL A 157 -17.62 -6.73 -7.30
N ARG A 158 -17.37 -7.82 -6.55
CA ARG A 158 -16.87 -7.73 -5.18
C ARG A 158 -15.50 -7.09 -5.07
N ALA A 159 -14.56 -7.49 -5.93
CA ALA A 159 -13.22 -6.91 -5.92
C ALA A 159 -13.29 -5.39 -6.07
N LEU A 160 -14.14 -4.90 -6.97
CA LEU A 160 -14.40 -3.47 -7.17
C LEU A 160 -15.06 -2.82 -5.94
N TRP A 161 -16.04 -3.48 -5.30
CA TRP A 161 -16.64 -2.96 -4.06
C TRP A 161 -15.63 -2.85 -2.91
N LEU A 162 -14.75 -3.84 -2.76
CA LEU A 162 -13.69 -3.81 -1.74
C LEU A 162 -12.66 -2.71 -2.05
N ALA A 163 -12.30 -2.53 -3.31
CA ALA A 163 -11.45 -1.42 -3.73
C ALA A 163 -12.11 -0.07 -3.44
N ALA A 164 -13.39 0.10 -3.80
CA ALA A 164 -14.15 1.32 -3.57
C ALA A 164 -14.31 1.62 -2.06
N ALA A 165 -14.65 0.62 -1.25
CA ALA A 165 -14.74 0.75 0.19
C ALA A 165 -13.40 1.13 0.83
N TRP A 166 -12.30 0.52 0.36
CA TRP A 166 -10.95 0.84 0.82
C TRP A 166 -10.54 2.27 0.46
N ILE A 167 -10.71 2.67 -0.80
CA ILE A 167 -10.41 4.04 -1.24
C ILE A 167 -11.29 5.05 -0.50
N GLY A 168 -12.59 4.77 -0.35
CA GLY A 168 -13.52 5.61 0.41
C GLY A 168 -13.12 5.77 1.87
N LEU A 169 -12.69 4.69 2.54
CA LEU A 169 -12.19 4.76 3.91
C LEU A 169 -10.92 5.62 4.00
N GLN A 170 -10.00 5.48 3.05
CA GLN A 170 -8.78 6.29 3.02
C GLN A 170 -9.09 7.78 2.81
N LEU A 171 -10.09 8.09 1.99
CA LEU A 171 -10.61 9.45 1.82
C LEU A 171 -11.12 10.03 3.15
N LEU A 172 -11.97 9.27 3.86
CA LEU A 172 -12.51 9.69 5.15
C LEU A 172 -11.42 9.91 6.21
N ILE A 173 -10.41 9.03 6.26
CA ILE A 173 -9.29 9.16 7.19
C ILE A 173 -8.48 10.42 6.91
N GLY A 174 -8.23 10.74 5.64
CA GLY A 174 -7.50 11.96 5.30
C GLY A 174 -8.27 13.23 5.70
N ILE A 175 -9.59 13.25 5.48
CA ILE A 175 -10.48 14.35 5.92
C ILE A 175 -10.46 14.48 7.45
N ALA A 176 -10.65 13.37 8.17
CA ALA A 176 -10.66 13.35 9.63
C ALA A 176 -9.31 13.75 10.25
N GLY A 177 -8.20 13.50 9.55
CA GLY A 177 -6.85 13.91 9.94
C GLY A 177 -6.54 15.39 9.66
N GLY A 178 -7.51 16.19 9.19
CA GLY A 178 -7.32 17.59 8.84
C GLY A 178 -6.73 17.83 7.45
N GLY A 179 -6.58 16.78 6.63
CA GLY A 179 -6.20 16.88 5.23
C GLY A 179 -7.41 17.12 4.33
N GLY A 180 -7.28 17.99 3.32
CA GLY A 180 -8.31 18.13 2.28
C GLY A 180 -8.39 16.92 1.33
N PHE A 181 -9.47 16.80 0.56
CA PHE A 181 -9.68 15.75 -0.45
C PHE A 181 -8.51 15.59 -1.45
N GLY A 182 -7.75 16.67 -1.70
CA GLY A 182 -6.61 16.68 -2.63
C GLY A 182 -5.29 16.12 -2.08
N ASN A 183 -5.20 15.78 -0.79
CA ASN A 183 -3.97 15.31 -0.16
C ASN A 183 -3.85 13.78 -0.09
N ILE A 184 -4.75 13.06 -0.77
CA ILE A 184 -4.84 11.60 -0.69
C ILE A 184 -4.48 11.03 -2.06
N ALA A 185 -3.46 10.17 -2.07
CA ALA A 185 -2.94 9.55 -3.29
C ALA A 185 -3.88 8.44 -3.79
N ILE A 186 -5.05 8.80 -4.32
CA ILE A 186 -6.08 7.86 -4.80
C ILE A 186 -5.48 6.89 -5.83
N TRP A 187 -4.66 7.40 -6.75
CA TRP A 187 -4.03 6.58 -7.79
C TRP A 187 -3.02 5.59 -7.22
N ALA A 188 -2.41 5.88 -6.06
CA ALA A 188 -1.58 4.90 -5.36
C ALA A 188 -2.39 3.68 -4.89
N HIS A 189 -3.63 3.87 -4.46
CA HIS A 189 -4.50 2.75 -4.11
C HIS A 189 -4.91 1.95 -5.35
N VAL A 190 -5.26 2.64 -6.44
CA VAL A 190 -5.65 1.99 -7.71
C VAL A 190 -4.49 1.16 -8.26
N GLY A 191 -3.29 1.75 -8.36
CA GLY A 191 -2.09 1.06 -8.85
C GLY A 191 -1.71 -0.15 -8.01
N GLY A 192 -1.73 -0.01 -6.68
CA GLY A 192 -1.50 -1.12 -5.77
C GLY A 192 -2.52 -2.25 -5.95
N PHE A 193 -3.81 -1.91 -6.04
CA PHE A 193 -4.88 -2.89 -6.26
C PHE A 193 -4.70 -3.67 -7.57
N LEU A 194 -4.40 -2.97 -8.67
CA LEU A 194 -4.12 -3.58 -9.97
C LEU A 194 -2.92 -4.54 -9.91
N ALA A 195 -1.84 -4.15 -9.22
CA ALA A 195 -0.70 -5.04 -9.02
C ALA A 195 -1.09 -6.32 -8.27
N GLY A 196 -1.91 -6.21 -7.23
CA GLY A 196 -2.42 -7.38 -6.51
C GLY A 196 -3.27 -8.32 -7.38
N LEU A 197 -4.14 -7.76 -8.24
CA LEU A 197 -4.91 -8.56 -9.20
C LEU A 197 -4.01 -9.33 -10.17
N LEU A 198 -2.98 -8.66 -10.70
CA LEU A 198 -2.02 -9.26 -11.63
C LEU A 198 -1.14 -10.32 -10.97
N LEU A 199 -0.74 -10.11 -9.71
CA LEU A 199 0.18 -10.98 -8.99
C LEU A 199 -0.50 -12.15 -8.27
N ALA A 200 -1.82 -12.11 -8.04
CA ALA A 200 -2.52 -13.17 -7.32
C ALA A 200 -2.24 -14.57 -7.88
N ARG A 201 -2.36 -14.76 -9.21
CA ARG A 201 -2.12 -16.07 -9.86
C ARG A 201 -0.63 -16.46 -9.88
N PRO A 202 0.31 -15.59 -10.30
CA PRO A 202 1.74 -15.89 -10.22
C PRO A 202 2.23 -16.29 -8.83
N LEU A 203 1.80 -15.58 -7.78
CA LEU A 203 2.24 -15.86 -6.40
C LEU A 203 1.69 -17.20 -5.89
N LEU A 204 0.45 -17.55 -6.25
CA LEU A 204 -0.10 -18.87 -5.95
C LEU A 204 0.65 -19.99 -6.68
N ARG A 205 1.02 -19.78 -7.96
CA ARG A 205 1.85 -20.73 -8.72
C ARG A 205 3.25 -20.86 -8.13
N TRP A 206 3.86 -19.78 -7.68
CA TRP A 206 5.16 -19.85 -7.01
C TRP A 206 5.08 -20.70 -5.73
N ARG A 207 4.01 -20.56 -4.95
CA ARG A 207 3.83 -21.32 -3.71
C ARG A 207 3.49 -22.79 -3.94
N PHE A 208 2.64 -23.09 -4.93
CA PHE A 208 2.01 -24.42 -5.07
C PHE A 208 2.32 -25.14 -6.40
N GLY A 209 2.80 -24.44 -7.42
CA GLY A 209 2.99 -24.97 -8.78
C GLY A 209 4.29 -25.75 -9.00
N GLY A 210 5.13 -25.88 -7.99
CA GLY A 210 6.29 -26.79 -7.98
C GLY A 210 6.01 -28.16 -7.36
N ARG A 211 4.73 -28.52 -7.20
CA ARG A 211 4.27 -29.82 -6.70
C ARG A 211 3.37 -30.49 -7.73
#